data_AF-A0ABC9YCK0-F1
#
_entry.id   AF-A0ABC9YCK0-F1
#
_cell.length_a   1.000
_cell.length_b   1.000
_cell.length_c   1.000
_cell.angle_alpha   90.00
_cell.angle_beta   90.00
_cell.angle_gamma   90.00
#
_symmetry.space_group_name_H-M   'P 1'
#
loop_
_entity.id
_entity.type
_entity.pdbx_description
1 polymer ?
#
loop_
_entity_poly.entity_id
_entity_poly.type
_entity_poly.pdbx_seq_one_letter_code
_entity_poly.pdbx_strand_id
1 'polypeptide(L)'
;MKGQANMGDTVVGVDYRPPDQEEEVNEAFYRQLEVASRSQALVLMGDFNHPDICWKSKMAKHAQSRRFLQSIDDNFLTQVVEEPMRRGVLLDLVLTNKEGLVGRIPWVRALEGKGVQESWSVFKHHFLRAQDQCIPKSRKSSKGGRRPAWMSKELLEKLKGKKEVYRMWKKGLATWEEYRDVVRECRGATRKAKAHLELNLAGEVKDNKKGFFKYISSKRTTRENVGPLLNEVGALVMEDTEKAELLHALFASVFTAKADPQESQTLEVSIKSCKRKTFPWLRRIGLENI
;
A
#
# COMPACT_ATOMS: atom_id res chain seq x y z
N MET A 1 6.01 11.38 15.40
CA MET A 1 4.98 12.14 14.65
C MET A 1 3.60 11.62 15.00
N LYS A 2 2.73 12.47 15.56
CA LYS A 2 1.36 12.06 15.98
C LYS A 2 0.37 11.85 14.82
N GLY A 3 0.62 12.44 13.65
CA GLY A 3 -0.09 12.14 12.41
C GLY A 3 0.84 12.23 11.21
N GLN A 4 0.85 11.19 10.37
CA GLN A 4 1.69 11.11 9.17
C GLN A 4 0.86 10.66 7.97
N ALA A 5 0.99 11.36 6.85
CA ALA A 5 0.41 10.97 5.57
C ALA A 5 1.52 10.92 4.51
N ASN A 6 1.70 9.74 3.89
CA ASN A 6 2.58 9.59 2.71
C ASN A 6 1.82 9.99 1.45
N MET A 7 2.31 11.03 0.77
CA MET A 7 1.74 11.62 -0.44
C MET A 7 2.73 11.51 -1.60
N GLY A 8 2.92 10.29 -2.13
CA GLY A 8 3.87 10.06 -3.23
C GLY A 8 5.31 10.28 -2.76
N ASP A 9 5.99 11.27 -3.33
CA ASP A 9 7.37 11.65 -2.99
C ASP A 9 7.44 12.69 -1.85
N THR A 10 6.31 13.00 -1.20
CA THR A 10 6.23 13.98 -0.12
C THR A 10 5.51 13.41 1.10
N VAL A 11 6.07 13.62 2.29
CA VAL A 11 5.48 13.29 3.58
C VAL A 11 4.98 14.56 4.24
N VAL A 12 3.72 14.55 4.69
CA VAL A 12 3.18 15.61 5.54
C VAL A 12 2.98 15.05 6.94
N GLY A 13 3.56 15.73 7.91
CA GLY A 13 3.48 15.38 9.31
C GLY A 13 2.89 16.49 10.15
N VAL A 14 2.07 16.12 11.12
CA VAL A 14 1.60 17.03 12.17
C VAL A 14 2.08 16.50 13.51
N ASP A 15 2.70 17.36 14.30
CA ASP A 15 3.20 17.01 15.62
C ASP A 15 2.81 18.05 16.67
N TYR A 16 2.57 17.58 17.89
CA TYR A 16 2.37 18.43 19.05
C TYR A 16 3.27 17.92 20.16
N ARG A 17 4.26 18.72 20.54
CA ARG A 17 5.23 18.40 21.57
C ARG A 17 4.96 19.25 22.82
N PRO A 18 4.48 18.64 23.92
CA PRO A 18 4.28 19.36 25.18
C PRO A 18 5.61 19.87 25.77
N PRO A 19 5.57 20.95 26.58
CA PRO A 19 6.78 21.60 27.10
C PRO A 19 7.61 20.71 28.04
N ASP A 20 6.96 19.76 28.73
CA ASP A 20 7.52 18.82 29.70
C ASP A 20 7.78 17.42 29.11
N GLN A 21 7.86 17.30 27.78
CA GLN A 21 8.05 16.00 27.11
C GLN A 21 9.39 15.33 27.49
N GLU A 22 9.30 14.05 27.87
CA GLU A 22 10.44 13.17 28.19
C GLU A 22 11.44 13.04 27.03
N GLU A 23 12.71 12.84 27.36
CA GLU A 23 13.79 12.84 26.37
C GLU A 23 13.74 11.61 25.46
N GLU A 24 13.32 10.44 25.95
CA GLU A 24 13.18 9.24 25.13
C GLU A 24 12.16 9.43 23.98
N VAL A 25 11.10 10.18 24.24
CA VAL A 25 10.06 10.51 23.25
C VAL A 25 10.60 11.47 22.19
N ASN A 26 11.45 12.43 22.60
CA ASN A 26 12.14 13.34 21.67
C ASN A 26 13.10 12.56 20.77
N GLU A 27 13.88 11.63 21.32
CA GLU A 27 14.82 10.80 20.55
C GLU A 27 14.09 9.91 19.53
N ALA A 28 12.95 9.34 19.91
CA ALA A 28 12.10 8.60 18.97
C ALA A 28 11.57 9.50 17.84
N PHE A 29 11.19 10.74 18.17
CA PHE A 29 10.78 11.73 17.18
C PHE A 29 11.92 12.10 16.23
N TYR A 30 13.14 12.37 16.72
CA TYR A 30 14.29 12.72 15.88
C TYR A 30 14.67 11.60 14.92
N ARG A 31 14.66 10.34 15.36
CA ARG A 31 14.88 9.18 14.47
C ARG A 31 13.84 9.09 13.36
N GLN A 32 12.57 9.33 13.67
CA GLN A 32 11.50 9.35 12.66
C GLN A 32 11.67 10.51 11.68
N LEU A 33 12.06 11.67 12.20
CA LEU A 33 12.32 12.87 11.41
C LEU A 33 13.46 12.66 10.41
N GLU A 34 14.54 12.03 10.84
CA GLU A 34 15.69 11.71 10.00
C GLU A 34 15.32 10.76 8.86
N VAL A 35 14.60 9.67 9.17
CA VAL A 35 14.15 8.72 8.14
C VAL A 35 13.22 9.40 7.13
N ALA A 36 12.28 10.21 7.61
CA ALA A 36 11.30 10.89 6.75
C ALA A 36 11.94 11.95 5.85
N SER A 37 12.83 12.78 6.40
CA SER A 37 13.49 13.88 5.68
C SER A 37 14.51 13.40 4.64
N ARG A 38 15.17 12.26 4.86
CA ARG A 38 16.13 11.68 3.89
C ARG A 38 15.48 10.90 2.77
N SER A 39 14.28 10.38 3.00
CA SER A 39 13.60 9.53 2.02
C SER A 39 12.79 10.32 1.00
N GLN A 40 12.17 11.43 1.43
CA GLN A 40 11.15 12.16 0.67
C GLN A 40 11.13 13.65 1.02
N ALA A 41 10.44 14.46 0.23
CA ALA A 41 10.17 15.85 0.62
C ALA A 41 9.29 15.86 1.88
N LEU A 42 9.68 16.58 2.91
CA LEU A 42 8.98 16.61 4.20
C LEU A 42 8.39 18.00 4.44
N VAL A 43 7.13 18.03 4.86
CA VAL A 43 6.49 19.20 5.46
C VAL A 43 5.99 18.80 6.84
N LEU A 44 6.61 19.34 7.88
CA LEU A 44 6.26 19.10 9.27
C LEU A 44 5.64 20.38 9.85
N MET A 45 4.47 20.25 10.48
CA MET A 45 3.75 21.37 11.07
C MET A 45 3.32 21.08 12.50
N GLY A 46 3.33 22.10 13.35
CA GLY A 46 2.66 22.04 14.64
C GLY A 46 3.34 22.85 15.72
N ASP A 47 2.92 22.64 16.97
CA ASP A 47 3.40 23.35 18.14
C ASP A 47 4.47 22.53 18.85
N PHE A 48 5.68 23.06 18.88
CA PHE A 48 6.87 22.39 19.41
C PHE A 48 7.29 22.90 20.80
N ASN A 49 6.64 23.93 21.32
CA ASN A 49 6.89 24.48 22.65
C ASN A 49 8.38 24.73 22.98
N HIS A 50 9.13 25.34 22.06
CA HIS A 50 10.53 25.76 22.27
C HIS A 50 10.65 27.30 22.30
N PRO A 51 10.18 27.97 23.37
CA PRO A 51 10.09 29.43 23.44
C PRO A 51 11.44 30.15 23.47
N ASP A 52 12.52 29.44 23.84
CA ASP A 52 13.86 30.00 24.00
C ASP A 52 14.72 29.94 22.72
N ILE A 53 14.16 29.43 21.62
CA ILE A 53 14.82 29.41 20.31
C ILE A 53 14.76 30.80 19.69
N CYS A 54 15.93 31.35 19.37
CA CYS A 54 16.06 32.49 18.48
C CYS A 54 16.33 32.01 17.06
N TRP A 55 15.32 32.07 16.18
CA TRP A 55 15.42 31.64 14.78
C TRP A 55 16.34 32.54 13.93
N LYS A 56 16.50 33.82 14.32
CA LYS A 56 17.39 34.78 13.64
C LYS A 56 18.87 34.45 13.85
N SER A 57 19.24 34.14 15.09
CA SER A 57 20.63 33.82 15.45
C SER A 57 20.92 32.32 15.48
N LYS A 58 19.91 31.47 15.25
CA LYS A 58 19.99 29.99 15.32
C LYS A 58 20.58 29.50 16.65
N MET A 59 20.17 30.14 17.75
CA MET A 59 20.65 29.80 19.10
C MET A 59 19.48 29.49 20.03
N ALA A 60 19.70 28.60 20.99
CA ALA A 60 18.77 28.31 22.06
C ALA A 60 19.48 28.22 23.42
N LYS A 61 18.77 28.55 24.50
CA LYS A 61 19.33 28.57 25.87
C LYS A 61 19.34 27.17 26.48
N HIS A 62 18.24 26.43 26.33
CA HIS A 62 18.07 25.11 26.91
C HIS A 62 18.69 24.02 26.03
N ALA A 63 19.20 22.95 26.67
CA ALA A 63 19.81 21.81 25.98
C ALA A 63 18.85 21.14 25.00
N GLN A 64 17.58 21.00 25.39
CA GLN A 64 16.54 20.37 24.57
C GLN A 64 16.24 21.17 23.30
N SER A 65 16.11 22.49 23.42
CA SER A 65 15.92 23.39 22.28
C SER A 65 17.14 23.44 21.35
N ARG A 66 18.36 23.32 21.92
CA ARG A 66 19.60 23.18 21.12
C ARG A 66 19.63 21.87 20.33
N ARG A 67 19.24 20.75 20.96
CA ARG A 67 19.12 19.45 20.28
C ARG A 67 18.09 19.48 19.16
N PHE A 68 16.95 20.13 19.39
CA PHE A 68 15.92 20.32 18.36
C PHE A 68 16.44 21.14 17.17
N LEU A 69 17.13 22.26 17.42
CA LEU A 69 17.78 23.05 16.37
C LEU A 69 18.80 22.25 15.58
N GLN A 70 19.66 21.51 16.27
CA GLN A 70 20.66 20.66 15.63
C GLN A 70 20.00 19.61 14.73
N SER A 71 18.94 18.96 15.20
CA SER A 71 18.20 17.99 14.38
C SER A 71 17.53 18.62 13.15
N ILE A 72 17.05 19.86 13.25
CA ILE A 72 16.50 20.60 12.10
C ILE A 72 17.58 20.87 11.06
N ASP A 73 18.74 21.38 11.50
CA ASP A 73 19.84 21.72 10.60
C ASP A 73 20.45 20.46 9.96
N ASP A 74 20.66 19.38 10.73
CA ASP A 74 21.18 18.09 10.25
C ASP A 74 20.28 17.43 9.19
N ASN A 75 18.98 17.74 9.22
CA ASN A 75 17.98 17.23 8.28
C ASN A 75 17.60 18.25 7.20
N PHE A 76 18.35 19.35 7.07
CA PHE A 76 18.15 20.42 6.09
C PHE A 76 16.72 21.00 6.13
N LEU A 77 16.10 21.03 7.31
CA LEU A 77 14.76 21.57 7.49
C LEU A 77 14.83 23.10 7.65
N THR A 78 14.03 23.79 6.84
CA THR A 78 13.90 25.24 6.88
C THR A 78 12.59 25.63 7.54
N GLN A 79 12.67 26.60 8.43
CA GLN A 79 11.50 27.20 9.05
C GLN A 79 10.91 28.23 8.09
N VAL A 80 9.59 28.16 7.88
CA VAL A 80 8.87 28.97 6.85
C VAL A 80 7.87 29.98 7.45
N VAL A 81 7.78 30.10 8.78
CA VAL A 81 6.82 31.00 9.45
C VAL A 81 7.52 32.31 9.83
N GLU A 82 7.26 33.38 9.11
CA GLU A 82 7.98 34.65 9.32
C GLU A 82 7.48 35.46 10.54
N GLU A 83 6.21 35.33 10.92
CA GLU A 83 5.62 36.14 11.99
C GLU A 83 5.19 35.32 13.23
N PRO A 84 5.57 35.75 14.45
CA PRO A 84 5.20 35.08 15.69
C PRO A 84 3.71 35.20 16.00
N MET A 85 3.02 34.06 16.17
CA MET A 85 1.58 34.04 16.42
C MET A 85 1.16 34.41 17.85
N ARG A 86 2.07 34.45 18.84
CA ARG A 86 1.78 34.85 20.23
C ARG A 86 2.94 35.64 20.86
N ARG A 87 2.70 36.90 21.23
CA ARG A 87 3.62 37.75 22.06
C ARG A 87 5.10 37.74 21.62
N GLY A 88 5.40 37.64 20.32
CA GLY A 88 6.76 37.66 19.80
C GLY A 88 7.51 36.31 19.85
N VAL A 89 6.87 35.21 20.24
CA VAL A 89 7.47 33.87 20.33
C VAL A 89 6.90 32.94 19.25
N LEU A 90 7.77 32.24 18.52
CA LEU A 90 7.42 31.25 17.49
C LEU A 90 7.37 29.84 18.11
N LEU A 91 6.20 29.41 18.53
CA LEU A 91 5.96 28.05 19.05
C LEU A 91 5.41 27.12 17.97
N ASP A 92 4.52 27.66 17.15
CA ASP A 92 3.97 27.01 15.97
C ASP A 92 4.96 27.13 14.80
N LEU A 93 5.47 25.99 14.36
CA LEU A 93 6.47 25.90 13.30
C LEU A 93 5.91 25.16 12.10
N VAL A 94 6.29 25.63 10.93
CA VAL A 94 6.23 24.87 9.69
C VAL A 94 7.67 24.68 9.25
N LEU A 95 8.07 23.42 9.08
CA LEU A 95 9.42 22.99 8.73
C LEU A 95 9.36 22.23 7.41
N THR A 96 10.26 22.53 6.47
CA THR A 96 10.35 21.78 5.21
C THR A 96 11.77 21.66 4.69
N ASN A 97 12.09 20.51 4.09
CA ASN A 97 13.40 20.25 3.46
C ASN A 97 13.41 20.60 1.96
N LYS A 98 12.31 21.13 1.42
CA LYS A 98 12.18 21.47 0.00
C LYS A 98 11.60 22.87 -0.18
N GLU A 99 12.46 23.76 -0.68
CA GLU A 99 12.11 25.15 -0.95
C GLU A 99 10.97 25.28 -1.97
N GLY A 100 10.10 26.25 -1.75
CA GLY A 100 9.02 26.60 -2.68
C GLY A 100 7.77 25.72 -2.65
N LEU A 101 7.70 24.67 -1.82
CA LEU A 101 6.47 23.88 -1.59
C LEU A 101 5.36 24.71 -0.93
N VAL A 102 5.71 25.52 0.06
CA VAL A 102 4.77 26.36 0.83
C VAL A 102 5.17 27.85 0.77
N GLY A 103 6.45 28.15 0.54
CA GLY A 103 7.01 29.51 0.59
C GLY A 103 6.76 30.40 -0.62
N ARG A 104 6.27 29.90 -1.76
CA ARG A 104 5.95 30.75 -2.94
C ARG A 104 4.64 31.51 -2.82
N ILE A 105 3.87 31.28 -1.76
CA ILE A 105 2.58 31.93 -1.56
C ILE A 105 2.81 33.13 -0.64
N PRO A 106 2.51 34.38 -1.06
CA PRO A 106 2.63 35.55 -0.21
C PRO A 106 1.49 35.54 0.82
N TRP A 107 1.65 34.73 1.87
CA TRP A 107 0.62 34.42 2.87
C TRP A 107 0.08 35.68 3.55
N VAL A 108 0.94 36.66 3.81
CA VAL A 108 0.55 37.95 4.39
C VAL A 108 -0.54 38.60 3.54
N ARG A 109 -0.31 38.78 2.23
CA ARG A 109 -1.32 39.30 1.29
C ARG A 109 -2.51 38.37 1.09
N ALA A 110 -2.27 37.05 1.11
CA ALA A 110 -3.32 36.07 0.87
C ALA A 110 -4.33 36.00 2.03
N LEU A 111 -3.91 36.37 3.24
CA LEU A 111 -4.70 36.30 4.47
C LEU A 111 -5.11 37.69 5.00
N GLU A 112 -4.57 38.77 4.44
CA GLU A 112 -4.88 40.15 4.82
C GLU A 112 -6.39 40.45 4.71
N GLY A 113 -6.97 41.00 5.78
CA GLY A 113 -8.38 41.40 5.84
C GLY A 113 -9.40 40.25 5.87
N LYS A 114 -8.96 38.99 5.95
CA LYS A 114 -9.84 37.81 5.94
C LYS A 114 -10.19 37.32 7.33
N GLY A 115 -11.45 36.91 7.51
CA GLY A 115 -11.89 36.21 8.73
C GLY A 115 -11.30 34.80 8.84
N VAL A 116 -11.29 34.22 10.04
CA VAL A 116 -10.70 32.89 10.32
C VAL A 116 -11.14 31.81 9.33
N GLN A 117 -12.43 31.76 8.99
CA GLN A 117 -12.99 30.76 8.09
C GLN A 117 -12.57 30.96 6.62
N GLU A 118 -12.42 32.21 6.21
CA GLU A 118 -11.97 32.58 4.86
C GLU A 118 -10.48 32.31 4.71
N SER A 119 -9.69 32.67 5.73
CA SER A 119 -8.27 32.34 5.83
C SER A 119 -8.03 30.83 5.78
N TRP A 120 -8.83 30.05 6.49
CA TRP A 120 -8.81 28.59 6.41
C TRP A 120 -9.13 28.07 5.00
N SER A 121 -10.11 28.68 4.33
CA SER A 121 -10.50 28.29 2.97
C SER A 121 -9.39 28.59 1.95
N VAL A 122 -8.71 29.72 2.09
CA VAL A 122 -7.55 30.12 1.27
C VAL A 122 -6.39 29.15 1.48
N PHE A 123 -6.05 28.87 2.75
CA PHE A 123 -5.03 27.89 3.08
C PHE A 123 -5.36 26.51 2.49
N LYS A 124 -6.58 26.02 2.73
CA LYS A 124 -7.04 24.72 2.24
C LYS A 124 -6.99 24.65 0.71
N HIS A 125 -7.37 25.71 0.01
CA HIS A 125 -7.28 25.79 -1.44
C HIS A 125 -5.83 25.62 -1.93
N HIS A 126 -4.91 26.39 -1.36
CA HIS A 126 -3.50 26.31 -1.73
C HIS A 126 -2.86 24.96 -1.39
N PHE A 127 -3.21 24.40 -0.24
CA PHE A 127 -2.77 23.07 0.18
C PHE A 127 -3.28 21.97 -0.76
N LEU A 128 -4.56 21.98 -1.10
CA LEU A 128 -5.15 21.01 -2.04
C LEU A 128 -4.59 21.18 -3.45
N ARG A 129 -4.26 22.41 -3.86
CA ARG A 129 -3.61 22.67 -5.15
C ARG A 129 -2.18 22.11 -5.17
N ALA A 130 -1.41 22.30 -4.10
CA ALA A 130 -0.08 21.71 -3.96
C ALA A 130 -0.16 20.18 -3.96
N GLN A 131 -1.15 19.62 -3.26
CA GLN A 131 -1.47 18.20 -3.27
C GLN A 131 -1.76 17.70 -4.70
N ASP A 132 -2.61 18.39 -5.46
CA ASP A 132 -2.98 18.00 -6.82
C ASP A 132 -1.82 18.03 -7.81
N GLN A 133 -0.86 18.94 -7.61
CA GLN A 133 0.32 19.08 -8.46
C GLN A 133 1.41 18.06 -8.11
N CYS A 134 1.56 17.73 -6.82
CA CYS A 134 2.61 16.84 -6.33
C CYS A 134 2.18 15.37 -6.28
N ILE A 135 0.87 15.08 -6.31
CA ILE A 135 0.34 13.71 -6.36
C ILE A 135 0.03 13.35 -7.81
N PRO A 136 0.79 12.43 -8.44
CA PRO A 136 0.39 11.82 -9.69
C PRO A 136 -0.92 11.09 -9.48
N LYS A 137 -2.02 11.68 -9.95
CA LYS A 137 -3.33 11.01 -9.94
C LYS A 137 -3.29 9.91 -11.00
N SER A 138 -2.84 8.73 -10.59
CA SER A 138 -3.25 7.50 -11.27
C SER A 138 -4.78 7.51 -11.26
N ARG A 139 -5.39 7.76 -12.43
CA ARG A 139 -6.68 7.12 -12.69
C ARG A 139 -6.37 5.65 -12.44
N LYS A 140 -6.95 5.07 -11.38
CA LYS A 140 -7.13 3.63 -11.39
C LYS A 140 -7.81 3.41 -12.72
N SER A 141 -7.07 2.92 -13.72
CA SER A 141 -7.74 2.21 -14.78
C SER A 141 -8.57 1.22 -13.97
N SER A 142 -9.87 1.28 -14.14
CA SER A 142 -10.57 0.03 -14.04
C SER A 142 -9.83 -0.85 -15.04
N LYS A 143 -8.75 -1.55 -14.60
CA LYS A 143 -8.64 -2.97 -14.87
C LYS A 143 -10.02 -3.43 -14.46
N GLY A 144 -10.95 -3.41 -15.41
CA GLY A 144 -12.36 -3.64 -15.17
C GLY A 144 -12.33 -5.01 -14.57
N GLY A 145 -12.40 -5.05 -13.23
CA GLY A 145 -12.10 -6.27 -12.49
C GLY A 145 -13.10 -7.23 -13.06
N ARG A 146 -12.61 -8.20 -13.86
CA ARG A 146 -13.50 -9.05 -14.63
C ARG A 146 -14.49 -9.56 -13.63
N ARG A 147 -15.75 -9.21 -13.87
CA ARG A 147 -16.84 -9.46 -12.96
C ARG A 147 -16.71 -10.91 -12.48
N PRO A 148 -16.58 -11.17 -11.17
CA PRO A 148 -16.39 -12.53 -10.68
C PRO A 148 -17.49 -13.43 -11.23
N ALA A 149 -17.15 -14.66 -11.62
CA ALA A 149 -18.10 -15.56 -12.29
C ALA A 149 -19.37 -15.84 -11.46
N TRP A 150 -19.28 -15.77 -10.12
CA TRP A 150 -20.41 -15.94 -9.21
C TRP A 150 -21.31 -14.70 -9.10
N MET A 151 -20.95 -13.55 -9.67
CA MET A 151 -21.66 -12.29 -9.47
C MET A 151 -22.72 -12.07 -10.55
N SER A 152 -23.98 -12.49 -10.33
CA SER A 152 -25.10 -12.26 -11.26
C SER A 152 -25.58 -10.80 -11.30
N LYS A 153 -26.32 -10.39 -12.36
CA LYS A 153 -26.81 -8.99 -12.54
C LYS A 153 -27.75 -8.61 -11.41
N GLU A 154 -28.60 -9.55 -11.04
CA GLU A 154 -29.47 -9.45 -9.88
C GLU A 154 -28.70 -9.23 -8.58
N LEU A 155 -27.65 -10.01 -8.30
CA LEU A 155 -26.84 -9.84 -7.09
C LEU A 155 -26.16 -8.46 -7.05
N LEU A 156 -25.73 -7.96 -8.20
CA LEU A 156 -25.15 -6.63 -8.29
C LEU A 156 -26.17 -5.53 -7.95
N GLU A 157 -27.41 -5.64 -8.42
CA GLU A 157 -28.47 -4.71 -8.05
C GLU A 157 -28.80 -4.77 -6.55
N LYS A 158 -28.85 -5.96 -5.95
CA LYS A 158 -28.99 -6.09 -4.48
C LYS A 158 -27.86 -5.38 -3.72
N LEU A 159 -26.62 -5.54 -4.18
CA LEU A 159 -25.46 -4.87 -3.58
C LEU A 159 -25.48 -3.34 -3.77
N LYS A 160 -26.04 -2.83 -4.86
CA LYS A 160 -26.28 -1.40 -5.06
C LYS A 160 -27.38 -0.89 -4.12
N GLY A 161 -28.50 -1.61 -4.02
CA GLY A 161 -29.57 -1.30 -3.07
C GLY A 161 -29.05 -1.21 -1.63
N LYS A 162 -28.18 -2.13 -1.21
CA LYS A 162 -27.51 -2.05 0.10
C LYS A 162 -26.72 -0.76 0.31
N LYS A 163 -26.02 -0.25 -0.72
CA LYS A 163 -25.29 1.02 -0.62
C LYS A 163 -26.23 2.20 -0.47
N GLU A 164 -27.39 2.14 -1.12
CA GLU A 164 -28.41 3.18 -1.00
C GLU A 164 -28.99 3.22 0.42
N VAL A 165 -29.37 2.06 0.96
CA VAL A 165 -29.88 1.98 2.34
C VAL A 165 -28.81 2.42 3.36
N TYR A 166 -27.53 2.09 3.14
CA TYR A 166 -26.44 2.63 3.96
C TYR A 166 -26.38 4.16 3.92
N ARG A 167 -26.58 4.77 2.73
CA ARG A 167 -26.60 6.23 2.56
C ARG A 167 -27.80 6.86 3.26
N MET A 168 -28.96 6.22 3.20
CA MET A 168 -30.17 6.66 3.91
C MET A 168 -29.99 6.57 5.42
N TRP A 169 -29.48 5.44 5.93
CA TRP A 169 -29.18 5.24 7.35
C TRP A 169 -28.19 6.29 7.88
N LYS A 170 -27.13 6.58 7.12
CA LYS A 170 -26.14 7.61 7.49
C LYS A 170 -26.73 9.03 7.55
N LYS A 171 -27.83 9.29 6.83
CA LYS A 171 -28.58 10.55 6.84
C LYS A 171 -29.72 10.58 7.86
N GLY A 172 -29.91 9.51 8.65
CA GLY A 172 -31.05 9.38 9.57
C GLY A 172 -32.39 9.11 8.89
N LEU A 173 -32.39 8.77 7.59
CA LEU A 173 -33.61 8.49 6.80
C LEU A 173 -34.01 7.01 6.79
N ALA A 174 -33.18 6.13 7.36
CA ALA A 174 -33.46 4.72 7.52
C ALA A 174 -33.00 4.25 8.89
N THR A 175 -33.70 3.26 9.44
CA THR A 175 -33.35 2.68 10.74
C THR A 175 -32.15 1.74 10.61
N TRP A 176 -31.48 1.48 11.72
CA TRP A 176 -30.41 0.47 11.77
C TRP A 176 -30.92 -0.92 11.38
N GLU A 177 -32.18 -1.23 11.70
CA GLU A 177 -32.80 -2.54 11.47
C GLU A 177 -33.00 -2.79 9.98
N GLU A 178 -33.52 -1.80 9.25
CA GLU A 178 -33.68 -1.85 7.79
C GLU A 178 -32.33 -2.07 7.09
N TYR A 179 -31.29 -1.34 7.51
CA TYR A 179 -29.95 -1.54 6.96
C TYR A 179 -29.39 -2.93 7.29
N ARG A 180 -29.54 -3.38 8.53
CA ARG A 180 -29.05 -4.69 9.00
C ARG A 180 -29.68 -5.84 8.21
N ASP A 181 -30.97 -5.76 7.91
CA ASP A 181 -31.69 -6.81 7.20
C ASP A 181 -31.26 -6.90 5.74
N VAL A 182 -31.09 -5.75 5.07
CA VAL A 182 -30.53 -5.69 3.70
C VAL A 182 -29.09 -6.22 3.66
N VAL A 183 -28.28 -5.94 4.69
CA VAL A 183 -26.92 -6.50 4.80
C VAL A 183 -26.97 -8.03 4.93
N ARG A 184 -27.85 -8.57 5.77
CA ARG A 184 -28.02 -10.02 5.97
C ARG A 184 -28.44 -10.71 4.68
N GLU A 185 -29.42 -10.15 3.97
CA GLU A 185 -29.90 -10.67 2.69
C GLU A 185 -28.78 -10.68 1.64
N CYS A 186 -28.08 -9.55 1.46
CA CYS A 186 -26.96 -9.45 0.52
C CYS A 186 -25.85 -10.45 0.83
N ARG A 187 -25.54 -10.65 2.12
CA ARG A 187 -24.54 -11.64 2.56
C ARG A 187 -25.01 -13.05 2.23
N GLY A 188 -26.27 -13.37 2.49
CA GLY A 188 -26.88 -14.66 2.15
C GLY A 188 -26.83 -14.93 0.65
N ALA A 189 -27.27 -13.98 -0.18
CA ALA A 189 -27.26 -14.09 -1.64
C ALA A 189 -25.85 -14.26 -2.20
N THR A 190 -24.87 -13.52 -1.65
CA THR A 190 -23.46 -13.67 -2.04
C THR A 190 -22.91 -15.06 -1.73
N ARG A 191 -23.25 -15.64 -0.56
CA ARG A 191 -22.84 -17.00 -0.20
C ARG A 191 -23.47 -18.04 -1.14
N LYS A 192 -24.78 -17.94 -1.39
CA LYS A 192 -25.50 -18.83 -2.30
C LYS A 192 -24.91 -18.81 -3.71
N ALA A 193 -24.63 -17.62 -4.24
CA ALA A 193 -24.08 -17.48 -5.59
C ALA A 193 -22.66 -18.06 -5.72
N LYS A 194 -21.82 -17.92 -4.69
CA LYS A 194 -20.49 -18.56 -4.65
C LYS A 194 -20.59 -20.07 -4.57
N ALA A 195 -21.43 -20.59 -3.68
CA ALA A 195 -21.65 -22.03 -3.53
C ALA A 195 -22.19 -22.65 -4.83
N HIS A 196 -23.12 -21.97 -5.51
CA HIS A 196 -23.64 -22.43 -6.79
C HIS A 196 -22.56 -22.52 -7.88
N LEU A 197 -21.69 -21.50 -7.98
CA LEU A 197 -20.54 -21.56 -8.88
C LEU A 197 -19.62 -22.75 -8.55
N GLU A 198 -19.32 -22.96 -7.27
CA GLU A 198 -18.45 -24.06 -6.82
C GLU A 198 -19.05 -25.44 -7.12
N LEU A 199 -20.37 -25.60 -6.93
CA LEU A 199 -21.10 -26.81 -7.30
C LEU A 199 -21.07 -27.07 -8.81
N ASN A 200 -21.32 -26.05 -9.63
CA ASN A 200 -21.28 -26.20 -11.09
C ASN A 200 -19.86 -26.58 -11.56
N LEU A 201 -18.83 -25.92 -11.01
CA LEU A 201 -17.43 -26.26 -11.31
C LEU A 201 -17.08 -27.68 -10.89
N ALA A 202 -17.61 -28.18 -9.78
CA ALA A 202 -17.39 -29.54 -9.30
C ALA A 202 -18.14 -30.60 -10.14
N GLY A 203 -19.37 -30.30 -10.57
CA GLY A 203 -20.16 -31.17 -11.43
C GLY A 203 -19.58 -31.29 -12.84
N GLU A 204 -19.09 -30.19 -13.40
CA GLU A 204 -18.49 -30.13 -14.74
C GLU A 204 -17.02 -30.61 -14.79
N VAL A 205 -16.45 -31.15 -13.70
CA VAL A 205 -15.03 -31.59 -13.69
C VAL A 205 -14.75 -32.64 -14.76
N LYS A 206 -15.71 -33.53 -15.04
CA LYS A 206 -15.53 -34.59 -16.04
C LYS A 206 -15.34 -34.01 -17.44
N ASP A 207 -16.12 -32.99 -17.79
CA ASP A 207 -16.14 -32.38 -19.13
C ASP A 207 -15.17 -31.21 -19.27
N ASN A 208 -14.97 -30.42 -18.21
CA ASN A 208 -14.17 -29.19 -18.18
C ASN A 208 -13.18 -29.15 -17.01
N LYS A 209 -12.23 -30.09 -17.00
CA LYS A 209 -11.12 -30.15 -16.03
C LYS A 209 -10.37 -28.81 -15.89
N LYS A 210 -10.14 -28.12 -17.02
CA LYS A 210 -9.39 -26.84 -17.06
C LYS A 210 -10.09 -25.72 -16.29
N GLY A 211 -11.42 -25.64 -16.37
CA GLY A 211 -12.21 -24.63 -15.63
C GLY A 211 -12.09 -24.79 -14.12
N PHE A 212 -12.23 -26.02 -13.63
CA PHE A 212 -12.08 -26.35 -12.21
C PHE A 212 -10.69 -26.03 -11.68
N PHE A 213 -9.63 -26.56 -12.32
CA PHE A 213 -8.26 -26.30 -11.87
C PHE A 213 -7.88 -24.82 -11.95
N LYS A 214 -8.34 -24.10 -12.98
CA LYS A 214 -8.17 -22.64 -13.04
C LYS A 214 -8.83 -21.92 -11.86
N TYR A 215 -10.03 -22.33 -11.46
CA TYR A 215 -10.70 -21.77 -10.27
C TYR A 215 -9.88 -22.07 -9.00
N ILE A 216 -9.44 -23.32 -8.81
CA ILE A 216 -8.61 -23.70 -7.67
C ILE A 216 -7.31 -22.90 -7.62
N SER A 217 -6.56 -22.81 -8.73
CA SER A 217 -5.33 -22.02 -8.82
C SER A 217 -5.58 -20.53 -8.55
N SER A 218 -6.73 -19.98 -8.94
CA SER A 218 -7.11 -18.58 -8.62
C SER A 218 -7.41 -18.34 -7.13
N LYS A 219 -7.69 -19.40 -6.37
CA LYS A 219 -7.96 -19.37 -4.92
C LYS A 219 -6.74 -19.66 -4.08
N ARG A 220 -5.70 -20.25 -4.66
CA ARG A 220 -4.43 -20.48 -3.97
C ARG A 220 -3.71 -19.14 -3.80
N THR A 221 -3.34 -18.83 -2.56
CA THR A 221 -2.60 -17.60 -2.22
C THR A 221 -1.13 -17.69 -2.64
N THR A 222 -0.59 -18.91 -2.69
CA THR A 222 0.76 -19.19 -3.17
C THR A 222 0.75 -19.29 -4.69
N ARG A 223 1.64 -18.52 -5.34
CA ARG A 223 2.04 -18.83 -6.72
C ARG A 223 2.72 -20.20 -6.69
N GLU A 224 2.45 -21.04 -7.67
CA GLU A 224 3.21 -22.28 -7.86
C GLU A 224 4.64 -21.85 -8.20
N ASN A 225 5.51 -21.82 -7.18
CA ASN A 225 6.94 -21.74 -7.41
C ASN A 225 7.38 -23.08 -8.00
N VAL A 226 8.38 -23.04 -8.89
CA VAL A 226 9.01 -24.27 -9.38
C VAL A 226 9.44 -25.08 -8.17
N GLY A 227 8.97 -26.34 -8.09
CA GLY A 227 9.33 -27.24 -7.02
C GLY A 227 10.84 -27.45 -6.95
N PRO A 228 11.38 -28.00 -5.85
CA PRO A 228 12.81 -28.25 -5.74
C PRO A 228 13.33 -29.04 -6.93
N LEU A 229 14.39 -28.53 -7.57
CA LEU A 229 15.04 -29.19 -8.70
C LEU A 229 16.23 -30.00 -8.19
N LEU A 230 16.62 -31.04 -8.92
CA LEU A 230 17.86 -31.76 -8.64
C LEU A 230 18.95 -31.17 -9.51
N ASN A 231 20.10 -30.86 -8.91
CA ASN A 231 21.30 -30.52 -9.67
C ASN A 231 22.02 -31.78 -10.19
N GLU A 232 23.07 -31.59 -10.98
CA GLU A 232 23.89 -32.67 -11.56
C GLU A 232 24.52 -33.57 -10.49
N VAL A 233 24.69 -33.05 -9.27
CA VAL A 233 25.26 -33.75 -8.11
C VAL A 233 24.17 -34.45 -7.27
N GLY A 234 22.90 -34.41 -7.70
CA GLY A 234 21.77 -35.03 -7.00
C GLY A 234 21.28 -34.28 -5.75
N ALA A 235 21.73 -33.05 -5.52
CA ALA A 235 21.28 -32.20 -4.42
C ALA A 235 20.00 -31.42 -4.78
N LEU A 236 19.14 -31.21 -3.77
CA LEU A 236 17.88 -30.47 -3.90
C LEU A 236 18.14 -28.95 -3.89
N VAL A 237 17.88 -28.32 -5.02
CA VAL A 237 17.93 -26.87 -5.22
C VAL A 237 16.58 -26.26 -4.84
N MET A 238 16.56 -25.45 -3.78
CA MET A 238 15.33 -24.84 -3.26
C MET A 238 15.23 -23.33 -3.55
N GLU A 239 16.35 -22.65 -3.79
CA GLU A 239 16.37 -21.21 -4.08
C GLU A 239 15.97 -20.91 -5.53
N ASP A 240 15.17 -19.85 -5.75
CA ASP A 240 14.66 -19.52 -7.08
C ASP A 240 15.75 -19.02 -8.05
N THR A 241 16.81 -18.37 -7.53
CA THR A 241 17.98 -17.93 -8.31
C THR A 241 18.73 -19.12 -8.88
N GLU A 242 19.06 -20.08 -8.02
CA GLU A 242 19.77 -21.32 -8.40
C GLU A 242 18.94 -22.18 -9.36
N LYS A 243 17.62 -22.27 -9.15
CA LYS A 243 16.72 -22.95 -10.09
C LYS A 243 16.74 -22.31 -11.48
N ALA A 244 16.78 -20.98 -11.55
CA ALA A 244 16.83 -20.26 -12.82
C ALA A 244 18.15 -20.48 -13.54
N GLU A 245 19.27 -20.46 -12.82
CA GLU A 245 20.60 -20.74 -13.36
C GLU A 245 20.72 -22.18 -13.88
N LEU A 246 20.21 -23.16 -13.12
CA LEU A 246 20.21 -24.57 -13.53
C LEU A 246 19.40 -24.79 -14.81
N LEU A 247 18.21 -24.19 -14.89
CA LEU A 247 17.37 -24.27 -16.08
C LEU A 247 18.01 -23.55 -17.28
N HIS A 248 18.65 -22.40 -17.05
CA HIS A 248 19.39 -21.67 -18.07
C HIS A 248 20.59 -22.47 -18.60
N ALA A 249 21.36 -23.11 -17.72
CA ALA A 249 22.49 -23.96 -18.08
C ALA A 249 22.05 -25.19 -18.89
N LEU A 250 20.99 -25.88 -18.45
CA LEU A 250 20.39 -26.99 -19.21
C LEU A 250 19.91 -26.53 -20.59
N PHE A 251 19.23 -25.38 -20.65
CA PHE A 251 18.76 -24.84 -21.92
C PHE A 251 19.93 -24.48 -22.84
N ALA A 252 20.96 -23.81 -22.33
CA ALA A 252 22.17 -23.54 -23.09
C ALA A 252 22.82 -24.83 -23.60
N SER A 253 23.00 -25.85 -22.75
CA SER A 253 23.59 -27.13 -23.15
C SER A 253 22.86 -27.82 -24.30
N VAL A 254 21.53 -27.73 -24.36
CA VAL A 254 20.73 -28.34 -25.43
C VAL A 254 20.79 -27.53 -26.72
N PHE A 255 20.97 -26.21 -26.64
CA PHE A 255 20.89 -25.30 -27.78
C PHE A 255 22.24 -24.70 -28.25
N THR A 256 23.33 -24.89 -27.50
CA THR A 256 24.68 -24.41 -27.87
C THR A 256 25.62 -25.52 -28.34
N ALA A 257 25.10 -26.73 -28.60
CA ALA A 257 25.82 -27.68 -29.43
C ALA A 257 26.02 -27.05 -30.81
N LYS A 258 27.25 -26.62 -31.09
CA LYS A 258 27.65 -26.14 -32.41
C LYS A 258 27.30 -27.23 -33.42
N ALA A 259 26.66 -26.80 -34.50
CA ALA A 259 26.52 -27.57 -35.71
C ALA A 259 27.90 -28.01 -36.20
N ASP A 260 28.18 -29.30 -36.09
CA ASP A 260 28.91 -30.01 -37.12
C ASP A 260 27.89 -30.88 -37.89
N PRO A 261 27.87 -30.85 -39.23
CA PRO A 261 26.88 -31.56 -40.02
C PRO A 261 27.26 -33.03 -40.18
N GLN A 262 27.21 -33.81 -39.10
CA GLN A 262 26.94 -35.25 -39.13
C GLN A 262 26.81 -35.80 -37.71
N GLU A 263 25.57 -36.06 -37.29
CA GLU A 263 25.11 -37.32 -36.67
C GLU A 263 23.70 -37.08 -36.17
N SER A 264 22.75 -37.31 -37.06
CA SER A 264 21.35 -37.51 -36.70
C SER A 264 21.21 -38.92 -36.16
N GLN A 265 20.42 -39.06 -35.10
CA GLN A 265 20.05 -40.29 -34.38
C GLN A 265 20.91 -40.54 -33.13
N THR A 266 20.39 -40.14 -31.97
CA THR A 266 20.14 -41.00 -30.79
C THR A 266 19.94 -40.08 -29.59
N LEU A 267 18.71 -39.65 -29.30
CA LEU A 267 18.28 -39.17 -27.96
C LEU A 267 16.75 -39.04 -27.91
N GLU A 268 16.05 -40.12 -28.26
CA GLU A 268 14.60 -40.26 -28.00
C GLU A 268 14.28 -40.97 -26.66
N VAL A 269 15.30 -41.28 -25.86
CA VAL A 269 15.11 -42.06 -24.64
C VAL A 269 15.23 -41.15 -23.42
N SER A 270 14.08 -40.99 -22.75
CA SER A 270 13.92 -40.69 -21.31
C SER A 270 13.13 -39.43 -20.93
N ILE A 271 12.06 -39.11 -21.67
CA ILE A 271 10.90 -38.40 -21.11
C ILE A 271 9.75 -39.39 -20.91
N LYS A 272 10.01 -40.45 -20.13
CA LYS A 272 8.96 -41.35 -19.62
C LYS A 272 9.31 -41.78 -18.20
N SER A 273 8.95 -40.97 -17.21
CA SER A 273 8.41 -41.43 -15.93
C SER A 273 8.33 -40.25 -14.95
N CYS A 274 7.15 -39.65 -14.82
CA CYS A 274 6.74 -39.11 -13.52
C CYS A 274 5.41 -39.78 -13.17
N LYS A 275 5.53 -40.92 -12.51
CA LYS A 275 4.39 -41.66 -11.95
C LYS A 275 3.69 -40.78 -10.92
N ARG A 276 2.36 -40.88 -10.96
CA ARG A 276 1.36 -40.39 -10.01
C ARG A 276 1.88 -40.42 -8.57
N LYS A 277 2.07 -39.26 -7.95
CA LYS A 277 2.06 -39.16 -6.48
C LYS A 277 0.62 -38.88 -6.06
N THR A 278 -0.03 -39.89 -5.50
CA THR A 278 -1.29 -39.74 -4.76
C THR A 278 -1.03 -38.83 -3.57
N PHE A 279 -1.76 -37.72 -3.51
CA PHE A 279 -1.62 -36.76 -2.43
C PHE A 279 -2.35 -37.26 -1.16
N PRO A 280 -1.70 -37.24 0.03
CA PRO A 280 -2.27 -37.78 1.27
C PRO A 280 -3.55 -37.11 1.81
N TRP A 281 -4.04 -36.00 1.21
CA TRP A 281 -5.23 -35.28 1.67
C TRP A 281 -6.55 -35.78 1.06
N LEU A 282 -6.51 -36.71 0.08
CA LEU A 282 -7.71 -37.33 -0.49
C LEU A 282 -8.52 -38.13 0.55
N ARG A 283 -7.90 -38.57 1.66
CA ARG A 283 -8.62 -39.20 2.79
C ARG A 283 -9.55 -38.27 3.56
N ARG A 284 -9.44 -36.93 3.40
CA ARG A 284 -10.21 -35.97 4.19
C ARG A 284 -11.54 -35.55 3.55
N ILE A 285 -11.82 -35.96 2.30
CA ILE A 285 -12.98 -35.50 1.53
C ILE A 285 -13.90 -36.67 1.12
N GLY A 286 -13.62 -37.91 1.55
CA GLY A 286 -14.57 -39.02 1.42
C GLY A 286 -15.01 -39.35 -0.01
N LEU A 287 -14.12 -39.18 -0.99
CA LEU A 287 -14.37 -39.54 -2.38
C LEU A 287 -13.35 -40.59 -2.82
N GLU A 288 -13.55 -41.84 -2.37
CA GLU A 288 -12.75 -42.98 -2.84
C GLU A 288 -13.43 -43.81 -3.93
N ASN A 289 -14.65 -43.48 -4.39
CA ASN A 289 -15.30 -44.21 -5.50
C ASN A 289 -16.15 -43.31 -6.43
N ILE A 290 -15.50 -42.44 -7.22
CA ILE A 290 -16.06 -41.88 -8.48
C ILE A 290 -14.96 -41.81 -9.53
#